data_AF-A0AAU9RBM5-F1
#
_entry.id   AF-A0AAU9RBM5-F1
#
_cell.length_a   1.000
_cell.length_b   1.000
_cell.length_c   1.000
_cell.angle_alpha   90.00
_cell.angle_beta   90.00
_cell.angle_gamma   90.00
#
_symmetry.space_group_name_H-M   'P 1'
#
loop_
_entity.id
_entity.type
_entity.pdbx_description
1 polymer ?
#
loop_
_entity_poly.entity_id
_entity_poly.type
_entity_poly.pdbx_seq_one_letter_code
_entity_poly.pdbx_strand_id
1 'polypeptide(L)'
;MKYHFCVESLESNPHSKSATSIKGLVIASTKNAAFNTINMERLAKTILNERKTSPANEYLISAFDAPRICEDIFTKIMKEKSPMRDENN
;
A
#
# COMPACT_ATOMS: atom_id res chain seq x y z
N MET A 1 -4.18 8.05 -21.35
CA MET A 1 -4.18 6.77 -20.58
C MET A 1 -4.31 6.95 -19.07
N LYS A 2 -3.56 7.84 -18.40
CA LYS A 2 -3.56 7.93 -16.92
C LYS A 2 -4.85 8.49 -16.29
N TYR A 3 -5.58 9.35 -16.99
CA TYR A 3 -6.79 9.99 -16.45
C TYR A 3 -7.97 9.02 -16.30
N HIS A 4 -8.27 8.23 -17.33
CA HIS A 4 -9.34 7.21 -17.29
C HIS A 4 -9.14 6.21 -16.16
N PHE A 5 -7.94 5.62 -16.08
CA PHE A 5 -7.56 4.71 -15.00
C PHE A 5 -7.69 5.34 -13.61
N CYS A 6 -7.33 6.63 -13.47
CA CYS A 6 -7.47 7.36 -12.22
C CYS A 6 -8.95 7.52 -11.83
N VAL A 7 -9.79 7.98 -12.76
CA VAL A 7 -11.24 8.15 -12.52
C VAL A 7 -11.88 6.82 -12.15
N GLU A 8 -11.61 5.75 -12.91
CA GLU A 8 -12.13 4.41 -12.61
C GLU A 8 -11.70 3.91 -11.22
N SER A 9 -10.44 4.10 -10.85
CA SER A 9 -9.92 3.68 -9.54
C SER A 9 -10.58 4.44 -8.38
N LEU A 10 -10.94 5.71 -8.59
CA LEU A 10 -11.67 6.53 -7.61
C LEU A 10 -13.14 6.11 -7.54
N GLU A 11 -13.77 5.83 -8.68
CA GLU A 11 -15.15 5.38 -8.73
C GLU A 11 -15.34 3.96 -8.19
N SER A 12 -14.36 3.08 -8.35
CA SER A 12 -14.43 1.71 -7.82
C SER A 12 -14.21 1.64 -6.31
N ASN A 13 -13.63 2.69 -5.69
CA ASN A 13 -13.36 2.74 -4.26
C ASN A 13 -14.51 3.43 -3.49
N PRO A 14 -15.26 2.69 -2.63
CA PRO A 14 -16.38 3.25 -1.87
C PRO A 14 -16.00 4.45 -0.99
N HIS A 15 -14.79 4.47 -0.43
CA HIS A 15 -14.30 5.58 0.41
C HIS A 15 -13.93 6.81 -0.41
N SER A 16 -13.51 6.63 -1.66
CA SER A 16 -13.26 7.75 -2.59
C SER A 16 -14.58 8.36 -3.06
N LYS A 17 -15.59 7.52 -3.32
CA LYS A 17 -16.96 7.97 -3.64
C LYS A 17 -17.64 8.75 -2.52
N SER A 18 -17.39 8.40 -1.26
CA SER A 18 -17.99 9.09 -0.11
C SER A 18 -17.22 10.34 0.34
N ALA A 19 -16.07 10.63 -0.27
CA ALA A 19 -15.27 11.79 0.08
C ALA A 19 -15.91 13.10 -0.38
N THR A 20 -16.19 13.99 0.56
CA THR A 20 -16.81 15.31 0.31
C THR A 20 -15.79 16.46 0.16
N SER A 21 -14.50 16.15 0.26
CA SER A 21 -13.41 17.13 0.14
C SER A 21 -12.20 16.54 -0.57
N ILE A 22 -11.40 17.40 -1.20
CA ILE A 22 -10.14 17.00 -1.85
C ILE A 22 -9.22 16.30 -0.85
N LYS A 23 -9.14 16.81 0.39
CA LYS A 23 -8.36 16.18 1.46
C LYS A 23 -8.86 14.75 1.76
N GLY A 24 -10.17 14.56 1.85
CA GLY A 24 -10.77 13.23 2.05
C GLY A 24 -10.48 12.29 0.88
N LEU A 25 -10.53 12.81 -0.36
CA LEU A 25 -10.25 12.04 -1.56
C LEU A 25 -8.79 11.59 -1.63
N VAL A 26 -7.85 12.48 -1.28
CA VAL A 26 -6.42 12.16 -1.19
C VAL A 26 -6.18 11.04 -0.17
N ILE A 27 -6.77 11.14 1.03
CA ILE A 27 -6.65 10.10 2.05
C ILE A 27 -7.23 8.76 1.55
N ALA A 28 -8.43 8.77 0.97
CA ALA A 28 -9.07 7.56 0.46
C ALA A 28 -8.27 6.90 -0.68
N SER A 29 -7.65 7.71 -1.53
CA SER A 29 -6.78 7.25 -2.63
C SER A 29 -5.51 6.61 -2.10
N THR A 30 -4.84 7.25 -1.13
CA THR A 30 -3.62 6.72 -0.51
C THR A 30 -3.89 5.41 0.22
N LYS A 31 -5.01 5.30 0.95
CA LYS A 31 -5.46 4.06 1.59
C LYS A 31 -5.64 2.92 0.59
N ASN A 32 -6.31 3.18 -0.53
CA ASN A 32 -6.52 2.18 -1.57
C ASN A 32 -5.20 1.73 -2.23
N ALA A 33 -4.28 2.67 -2.44
CA ALA A 33 -2.95 2.35 -2.95
C ALA A 33 -2.13 1.50 -1.96
N ALA A 34 -2.16 1.84 -0.67
CA ALA A 34 -1.50 1.07 0.38
C ALA A 34 -2.04 -0.37 0.46
N PHE A 35 -3.36 -0.53 0.58
CA PHE A 35 -4.02 -1.85 0.66
C PHE A 35 -3.71 -2.75 -0.55
N ASN A 36 -3.81 -2.20 -1.76
CA ASN A 36 -3.50 -2.95 -2.97
C ASN A 36 -2.02 -3.35 -3.04
N THR A 37 -1.12 -2.51 -2.53
CA THR A 37 0.32 -2.81 -2.49
C THR A 37 0.66 -3.92 -1.50
N ILE A 38 0.02 -3.95 -0.32
CA ILE A 38 0.23 -5.02 0.69
C ILE A 38 -0.28 -6.38 0.18
N ASN A 39 -1.43 -6.40 -0.49
CA ASN A 39 -1.95 -7.63 -1.07
C ASN A 39 -1.09 -8.14 -2.24
N MET A 40 -0.61 -7.22 -3.08
CA MET A 40 0.39 -7.51 -4.12
C MET A 40 1.71 -8.03 -3.52
N GLU A 41 2.19 -7.43 -2.43
CA GLU A 41 3.37 -7.89 -1.68
C GLU A 41 3.20 -9.35 -1.25
N ARG A 42 2.08 -9.70 -0.61
CA ARG A 42 1.86 -11.05 -0.09
C ARG A 42 1.87 -12.08 -1.24
N LEU A 43 1.14 -11.80 -2.31
CA LEU A 43 1.09 -12.67 -3.50
C LEU A 43 2.46 -12.80 -4.17
N ALA A 44 3.16 -11.69 -4.36
CA ALA A 44 4.48 -11.69 -4.97
C ALA A 44 5.51 -12.43 -4.12
N LYS A 45 5.54 -12.23 -2.79
CA LYS A 45 6.38 -12.99 -1.87
C LYS A 45 6.11 -14.49 -1.94
N THR A 46 4.84 -14.90 -1.99
CA THR A 46 4.47 -16.32 -2.17
C THR A 46 5.04 -16.88 -3.47
N ILE A 47 4.81 -16.21 -4.61
CA ILE A 47 5.30 -16.66 -5.92
C ILE A 47 6.84 -16.70 -5.97
N LEU A 48 7.51 -15.69 -5.39
CA LEU A 48 8.96 -15.58 -5.39
C LEU A 48 9.63 -16.61 -4.46
N ASN A 49 8.97 -16.99 -3.37
CA ASN A 49 9.45 -18.05 -2.47
C ASN A 49 9.22 -19.45 -3.05
N GLU A 50 8.15 -19.65 -3.83
CA GLU A 50 7.86 -20.92 -4.51
C GLU A 50 8.79 -21.18 -5.70
N ARG A 51 9.31 -20.13 -6.35
CA ARG A 51 10.28 -20.23 -7.44
C ARG A 51 11.70 -20.07 -6.91
N LYS A 52 12.51 -21.15 -6.95
CA LYS A 52 13.92 -21.14 -6.51
C LYS A 52 14.66 -19.88 -6.99
N THR A 53 15.28 -19.23 -6.01
CA THR A 53 15.68 -17.83 -5.93
C THR A 53 16.65 -17.35 -7.00
N SER A 54 16.25 -16.32 -7.75
CA SER A 54 17.21 -15.43 -8.43
C SER A 54 17.51 -14.22 -7.52
N PRO A 55 18.68 -13.56 -7.65
CA PRO A 55 18.99 -12.34 -6.91
C PRO A 55 17.94 -11.23 -7.07
N ALA A 56 17.25 -11.17 -8.22
CA ALA A 56 16.16 -10.22 -8.44
C ALA A 56 14.96 -10.47 -7.51
N ASN A 57 14.76 -11.72 -7.06
CA ASN A 57 13.68 -12.06 -6.13
C ASN A 57 13.96 -11.50 -4.74
N GLU A 58 15.22 -11.50 -4.28
CA GLU A 58 15.62 -10.91 -2.98
C GLU A 58 15.45 -9.39 -2.96
N TYR A 59 15.82 -8.71 -4.06
CA TYR A 59 15.55 -7.28 -4.22
C TYR A 59 14.06 -6.95 -4.18
N LEU A 60 13.22 -7.79 -4.79
CA LEU A 60 11.76 -7.60 -4.76
C LEU A 60 11.20 -7.86 -3.36
N ILE A 61 11.64 -8.92 -2.67
CA ILE A 61 11.21 -9.24 -1.30
C ILE A 61 11.55 -8.11 -0.32
N SER A 62 12.76 -7.55 -0.42
CA SER A 62 13.18 -6.43 0.44
C SER A 62 12.43 -5.13 0.15
N ALA A 63 12.12 -4.83 -1.11
CA ALA A 63 11.29 -3.67 -1.47
C ALA A 63 9.88 -3.78 -0.87
N PHE A 64 9.33 -5.00 -0.80
CA PHE A 64 8.06 -5.27 -0.15
C PHE A 64 8.10 -5.10 1.38
N ASP A 65 9.25 -5.22 2.05
CA ASP A 65 9.31 -4.98 3.50
C ASP A 65 9.26 -3.49 3.88
N ALA A 66 9.45 -2.57 2.93
CA ALA A 66 9.52 -1.13 3.20
C ALA A 66 8.27 -0.53 3.89
N PRO A 67 7.02 -0.87 3.50
CA PRO A 67 5.82 -0.39 4.19
C PRO A 67 5.77 -0.84 5.66
N ARG A 68 6.14 -2.10 5.94
CA ARG A 68 6.19 -2.63 7.31
C ARG A 68 7.26 -1.94 8.16
N ILE A 69 8.44 -1.72 7.59
CA ILE A 69 9.54 -1.00 8.27
C ILE A 69 9.11 0.44 8.59
N CYS A 70 8.40 1.10 7.66
CA CYS A 70 7.92 2.46 7.87
C CYS A 70 6.95 2.53 9.08
N GLU A 71 5.99 1.61 9.18
CA GLU A 71 5.10 1.51 10.36
C GLU A 71 5.84 1.22 11.65
N ASP A 72 6.83 0.31 11.63
CA ASP A 72 7.63 -0.02 12.79
C ASP A 72 8.42 1.19 13.31
N ILE A 73 8.93 2.05 12.42
CA ILE A 73 9.62 3.28 12.81
C ILE A 73 8.66 4.22 13.55
N PHE A 74 7.49 4.50 13.00
CA PHE A 74 6.51 5.38 13.64
C PHE A 74 6.06 4.83 15.00
N THR A 75 5.68 3.55 15.04
CA THR A 75 5.05 2.95 16.21
C THR A 75 6.03 2.53 17.31
N LYS A 76 7.21 2.00 16.96
CA LYS A 76 8.18 1.46 17.93
C LYS A 76 9.30 2.45 18.26
N ILE A 77 9.78 3.20 17.29
CA ILE A 77 10.92 4.13 17.49
C ILE A 77 10.41 5.51 17.90
N MET A 78 9.58 6.13 17.06
CA MET A 78 9.05 7.47 17.33
C MET A 78 7.95 7.46 18.39
N LYS A 79 7.31 6.29 18.64
CA LYS A 79 6.17 6.12 19.55
C LYS A 79 4.98 7.03 19.21
N GLU A 80 4.84 7.35 17.93
CA GLU A 80 3.74 8.13 17.39
C GLU A 80 2.77 7.23 16.63
N LYS A 81 1.54 7.71 16.41
CA LYS A 81 0.66 7.06 15.45
C LYS A 81 1.22 7.34 14.08
N SER A 82 1.52 6.30 13.30
CA SER A 82 1.79 6.51 11.88
C SER A 82 0.62 7.28 11.26
N PRO A 83 0.89 8.29 10.43
CA PRO A 83 -0.15 8.95 9.66
C PRO A 83 -0.90 7.97 8.72
N MET A 84 -0.34 6.77 8.52
CA MET A 84 -0.90 5.67 7.74
C MET A 84 -1.39 4.50 8.63
N ARG A 85 -1.48 4.66 9.97
CA ARG A 85 -1.70 3.54 10.90
C ARG A 85 -3.07 2.86 10.77
N ASP A 86 -4.10 3.62 10.42
CA ASP A 86 -5.44 3.09 10.15
C ASP A 86 -5.56 2.51 8.72
N GLU A 87 -4.44 2.36 8.01
CA GLU A 87 -4.33 1.97 6.60
C GLU A 87 -3.68 0.59 6.40
N ASN A 88 -3.28 -0.07 7.50
CA ASN A 88 -2.52 -1.32 7.52
C ASN A 88 -3.22 -2.48 8.29
N ASN A 89 -4.49 -2.31 8.67
CA ASN A 89 -5.28 -3.28 9.44
C ASN A 89 -6.60 -3.62 8.73
#